data_AF-A0A2C9KWU8-F1
#
_entry.id   AF-A0A2C9KWU8-F1
#
_cell.length_a   1.000
_cell.length_b   1.000
_cell.length_c   1.000
_cell.angle_alpha   90.00
_cell.angle_beta   90.00
_cell.angle_gamma   90.00
#
_symmetry.space_group_name_H-M   'P 1'
#
loop_
_entity.id
_entity.type
_entity.pdbx_description
1 polymer ?
#
loop_
_entity_poly.entity_id
_entity_poly.type
_entity_poly.pdbx_seq_one_letter_code
_entity_poly.pdbx_strand_id
1 'polypeptide(L)'
;MIEAAPNETMNVIMIGFDSVPRFHFLRAMNKTYNFLVNDLQSYDFTMHSQVGKNSFPNFLPLLTGSSEKETNRWWDRTKRVDEFDLLWKDFERAGYRTMFTEDWPQLGTFNFYLPGFYKVPTVHYTKPISMAIEKDRQYKKDGFHCIGNQPEVLFHLNYLKRFLETFSTKPVFSLVYLTRIGHDDATMVKAVDDHVHNFYTQLKSSGHLNNTMLITFSDHGLRFGPLRHTLSGDFEKQTPFLILTLPPWFRKKYPDVAENLNANTGRLTSHYDTHATARDLLYFRSNGDKPLPKSKHGTSLFQEIPRNRTCTSAYIPHEFCMCGYQKPLNISANTELSDFLSMTIISHINSLIDKTLCHTLAVLKLLEVIRLPPSEDKSDKITIEFRVKVSTFPGNGIFEACVQADDTSGGASWEQLTAAHLKNVTVGDGLDRLNMYRGQSYCVKDTKIKLFCYCKDLLKTKV
;
A
#
# COMPACT_ATOMS: atom_id res chain seq x y z
N MET A 1 -31.59 22.57 12.68
CA MET A 1 -30.13 22.33 12.66
C MET A 1 -29.60 22.97 11.40
N ILE A 2 -28.57 23.82 11.50
CA ILE A 2 -27.89 24.37 10.32
C ILE A 2 -27.02 23.23 9.78
N GLU A 3 -27.28 22.77 8.56
CA GLU A 3 -26.46 21.75 7.92
C GLU A 3 -25.02 22.27 7.76
N ALA A 4 -24.04 21.50 8.22
CA ALA A 4 -22.65 21.94 8.21
C ALA A 4 -22.12 22.07 6.78
N ALA A 5 -21.95 23.31 6.32
CA ALA A 5 -21.25 23.61 5.07
C ALA A 5 -19.75 23.83 5.35
N PRO A 6 -18.85 23.33 4.48
CA PRO A 6 -17.44 23.63 4.62
C PRO A 6 -17.17 25.10 4.25
N ASN A 7 -16.17 25.71 4.89
CA ASN A 7 -15.74 27.06 4.53
C ASN A 7 -15.12 27.10 3.12
N GLU A 8 -14.62 25.97 2.63
CA GLU A 8 -14.04 25.83 1.30
C GLU A 8 -14.48 24.52 0.66
N THR A 9 -14.77 24.57 -0.64
CA THR A 9 -15.07 23.37 -1.44
C THR A 9 -14.01 23.24 -2.52
N MET A 10 -13.17 22.20 -2.42
CA MET A 10 -12.17 21.85 -3.43
C MET A 10 -12.48 20.50 -4.05
N ASN A 11 -12.00 20.29 -5.28
CA ASN A 11 -11.90 18.96 -5.87
C ASN A 11 -10.90 18.10 -5.06
N VAL A 12 -11.11 16.80 -5.08
CA VAL A 12 -10.15 15.81 -4.57
C VAL A 12 -9.75 14.90 -5.70
N ILE A 13 -8.48 14.95 -6.10
CA ILE A 13 -7.94 14.12 -7.17
C ILE A 13 -6.86 13.24 -6.57
N MET A 14 -7.05 11.92 -6.65
CA MET A 14 -6.09 10.92 -6.19
C MET A 14 -5.54 10.18 -7.39
N ILE A 15 -4.22 10.20 -7.56
CA ILE A 15 -3.51 9.47 -8.62
C ILE A 15 -2.49 8.55 -7.94
N GLY A 16 -2.82 7.26 -7.92
CA GLY A 16 -2.03 6.23 -7.27
C GLY A 16 -1.28 5.35 -8.24
N PHE A 17 -0.11 4.86 -7.82
CA PHE A 17 0.72 3.90 -8.53
C PHE A 17 0.92 2.67 -7.65
N ASP A 18 0.70 1.47 -8.19
CA ASP A 18 0.91 0.23 -7.43
C ASP A 18 2.39 -0.05 -7.25
N SER A 19 2.77 -0.48 -6.03
CA SER A 19 4.07 -1.07 -5.73
C SER A 19 5.26 -0.13 -5.98
N VAL A 20 5.08 1.18 -5.78
CA VAL A 20 6.14 2.17 -5.99
C VAL A 20 6.64 2.74 -4.65
N PRO A 21 7.81 2.30 -4.16
CA PRO A 21 8.49 2.93 -3.03
C PRO A 21 8.83 4.39 -3.31
N ARG A 22 8.88 5.21 -2.26
CA ARG A 22 9.24 6.63 -2.38
C ARG A 22 10.59 6.84 -3.04
N PHE A 23 11.64 6.18 -2.55
CA PHE A 23 12.97 6.33 -3.15
C PHE A 23 13.03 5.87 -4.61
N HIS A 24 12.23 4.87 -4.97
CA HIS A 24 12.10 4.47 -6.37
C HIS A 24 11.37 5.50 -7.21
N PHE A 25 10.31 6.12 -6.71
CA PHE A 25 9.63 7.23 -7.38
C PHE A 25 10.59 8.40 -7.65
N LEU A 26 11.41 8.78 -6.67
CA LEU A 26 12.42 9.84 -6.83
C LEU A 26 13.45 9.52 -7.94
N ARG A 27 13.81 8.24 -8.12
CA ARG A 27 14.77 7.81 -9.14
C ARG A 27 14.14 7.63 -10.53
N ALA A 28 12.98 6.98 -10.58
CA ALA A 28 12.36 6.51 -11.81
C ALA A 28 11.40 7.54 -12.42
N MET A 29 10.74 8.36 -11.59
CA MET A 29 9.76 9.37 -12.00
C MET A 29 10.28 10.78 -11.67
N ASN A 30 11.55 11.05 -11.96
CA ASN A 30 12.24 12.23 -11.45
C ASN A 30 11.69 13.54 -12.03
N LYS A 31 11.23 13.57 -13.28
CA LYS A 31 10.61 14.76 -13.88
C LYS A 31 9.28 15.04 -13.21
N THR A 32 8.45 14.01 -13.05
CA THR A 32 7.17 14.10 -12.33
C THR A 32 7.39 14.57 -10.89
N TYR A 33 8.31 13.94 -10.15
CA TYR A 33 8.61 14.31 -8.77
C TYR A 33 9.07 15.76 -8.65
N ASN A 34 10.02 16.19 -9.48
CA ASN A 34 10.53 17.57 -9.46
C ASN A 34 9.42 18.58 -9.78
N PHE A 35 8.54 18.30 -10.74
CA PHE A 35 7.41 19.15 -11.03
C PHE A 35 6.44 19.25 -9.85
N LEU A 36 6.10 18.12 -9.22
CA LEU A 36 5.22 18.13 -8.05
C LEU A 36 5.84 18.92 -6.88
N VAL A 37 7.09 18.67 -6.53
CA VAL A 37 7.71 19.29 -5.34
C VAL A 37 8.16 20.71 -5.59
N ASN A 38 8.81 21.00 -6.73
CA ASN A 38 9.39 22.31 -6.99
C ASN A 38 8.39 23.27 -7.65
N ASP A 39 7.70 22.84 -8.71
CA ASP A 39 6.82 23.71 -9.49
C ASP A 39 5.42 23.86 -8.90
N LEU A 40 4.91 22.84 -8.20
CA LEU A 40 3.63 22.91 -7.49
C LEU A 40 3.79 23.18 -5.99
N GLN A 41 5.02 23.15 -5.46
CA GLN A 41 5.31 23.32 -4.03
C GLN A 41 4.52 22.32 -3.16
N SER A 42 4.47 21.07 -3.61
CA SER A 42 3.74 19.99 -2.93
C SER A 42 4.47 19.53 -1.67
N TYR A 43 3.71 19.01 -0.72
CA TYR A 43 4.20 18.42 0.53
C TYR A 43 4.50 16.93 0.32
N ASP A 44 5.77 16.55 0.38
CA ASP A 44 6.23 15.16 0.32
C ASP A 44 6.35 14.57 1.72
N PHE A 45 5.50 13.60 2.06
CA PHE A 45 5.47 12.94 3.36
C PHE A 45 6.52 11.82 3.40
N THR A 46 7.72 12.22 3.80
CA THR A 46 8.94 11.38 3.73
C THR A 46 8.92 10.14 4.63
N MET A 47 8.05 10.13 5.65
CA MET A 47 7.88 9.03 6.59
C MET A 47 6.50 8.36 6.48
N HIS A 48 5.85 8.46 5.32
CA HIS A 48 4.60 7.74 5.07
C HIS A 48 4.84 6.22 5.02
N SER A 49 4.00 5.45 5.70
CA SER A 49 4.12 4.00 5.82
C SER A 49 2.88 3.28 5.33
N GLN A 50 3.10 2.12 4.74
CA GLN A 50 2.02 1.17 4.46
C GLN A 50 1.53 0.52 5.76
N VAL A 51 0.31 -0.02 5.70
CA VAL A 51 -0.36 -0.67 6.85
C VAL A 51 -0.88 -2.06 6.50
N GLY A 52 -0.61 -2.51 5.27
CA GLY A 52 -1.02 -3.78 4.74
C GLY A 52 -0.02 -4.35 3.75
N LYS A 53 -0.18 -5.64 3.47
CA LYS A 53 0.74 -6.43 2.65
C LYS A 53 0.68 -6.08 1.15
N ASN A 54 -0.51 -5.72 0.66
CA ASN A 54 -0.80 -5.44 -0.75
C ASN A 54 -1.93 -4.43 -0.87
N SER A 55 -2.50 -4.25 -2.07
CA SER A 55 -3.39 -3.12 -2.32
C SER A 55 -4.65 -3.13 -1.47
N PHE A 56 -5.41 -4.22 -1.44
CA PHE A 56 -6.66 -4.29 -0.69
C PHE A 56 -6.55 -3.82 0.80
N PRO A 57 -5.64 -4.36 1.64
CA PRO A 57 -5.49 -3.94 3.03
C PRO A 57 -4.89 -2.54 3.22
N ASN A 58 -4.26 -1.93 2.21
CA ASN A 58 -3.85 -0.51 2.25
C ASN A 58 -4.96 0.43 1.76
N PHE A 59 -5.80 -0.02 0.83
CA PHE A 59 -6.96 0.74 0.36
C PHE A 59 -8.13 0.75 1.34
N LEU A 60 -8.32 -0.31 2.13
CA LEU A 60 -9.31 -0.32 3.21
C LEU A 60 -9.15 0.89 4.15
N PRO A 61 -7.98 1.16 4.74
CA PRO A 61 -7.81 2.32 5.61
C PRO A 61 -7.86 3.64 4.86
N LEU A 62 -7.36 3.71 3.62
CA LEU A 62 -7.46 4.90 2.77
C LEU A 62 -8.90 5.29 2.45
N LEU A 63 -9.77 4.32 2.20
CA LEU A 63 -11.13 4.56 1.70
C LEU A 63 -12.22 4.37 2.75
N THR A 64 -11.96 3.67 3.85
CA THR A 64 -12.97 3.42 4.91
C THR A 64 -12.51 3.85 6.30
N GLY A 65 -11.22 4.18 6.46
CA GLY A 65 -10.62 4.44 7.77
C GLY A 65 -10.54 3.21 8.67
N SER A 66 -10.74 2.00 8.15
CA SER A 66 -10.74 0.73 8.89
C SER A 66 -9.66 -0.23 8.40
N SER A 67 -9.13 -1.05 9.31
CA SER A 67 -8.19 -2.13 8.96
C SER A 67 -8.90 -3.34 8.34
N GLU A 68 -8.12 -4.20 7.66
CA GLU A 68 -8.60 -5.53 7.25
C GLU A 68 -9.05 -6.37 8.46
N LYS A 69 -8.34 -6.29 9.59
CA LYS A 69 -8.70 -7.00 10.83
C LYS A 69 -10.06 -6.58 11.39
N GLU A 70 -10.39 -5.30 11.36
CA GLU A 70 -11.70 -4.80 11.79
C GLU A 70 -12.79 -5.17 10.80
N THR A 71 -12.49 -5.09 9.52
CA THR A 71 -13.41 -5.45 8.42
C THR A 71 -13.79 -6.93 8.47
N ASN A 72 -12.82 -7.81 8.74
CA ASN A 72 -13.02 -9.26 8.85
C ASN A 72 -13.95 -9.70 9.98
N ARG A 73 -14.37 -8.80 10.88
CA ARG A 73 -15.34 -9.11 11.95
C ARG A 73 -16.78 -9.23 11.45
N TRP A 74 -17.08 -8.65 10.28
CA TRP A 74 -18.44 -8.57 9.75
C TRP A 74 -18.51 -8.85 8.24
N TRP A 75 -17.40 -8.70 7.53
CA TRP A 75 -17.26 -8.97 6.11
C TRP A 75 -16.23 -10.07 5.86
N ASP A 76 -16.43 -10.87 4.83
CA ASP A 76 -15.46 -11.87 4.37
C ASP A 76 -15.33 -11.81 2.84
N ARG A 77 -14.25 -12.39 2.32
CA ARG A 77 -13.86 -12.27 0.90
C ARG A 77 -14.83 -12.94 -0.07
N THR A 78 -15.82 -13.70 0.39
CA THR A 78 -16.88 -14.27 -0.45
C THR A 78 -18.00 -13.26 -0.73
N LYS A 79 -18.09 -12.19 0.08
CA LYS A 79 -19.06 -11.12 -0.08
C LYS A 79 -18.57 -10.08 -1.09
N ARG A 80 -19.54 -9.32 -1.62
CA ARG A 80 -19.27 -8.21 -2.54
C ARG A 80 -18.71 -7.02 -1.75
N VAL A 81 -17.93 -6.18 -2.43
CA VAL A 81 -17.34 -4.97 -1.80
C VAL A 81 -18.32 -3.79 -1.74
N ASP A 82 -19.54 -3.95 -2.31
CA ASP A 82 -20.63 -2.97 -2.24
C ASP A 82 -21.01 -2.58 -0.80
N GLU A 83 -20.80 -3.48 0.17
CA GLU A 83 -21.10 -3.30 1.59
C GLU A 83 -20.21 -2.24 2.26
N PHE A 84 -19.05 -1.90 1.69
CA PHE A 84 -18.17 -0.88 2.24
C PHE A 84 -18.73 0.53 2.03
N ASP A 85 -18.73 1.36 3.07
CA ASP A 85 -18.97 2.80 2.94
C ASP A 85 -17.65 3.49 2.53
N LEU A 86 -17.32 3.38 1.25
CA LEU A 86 -16.08 3.89 0.67
C LEU A 86 -16.14 5.41 0.57
N LEU A 87 -14.99 6.06 0.74
CA LEU A 87 -14.81 7.50 0.82
C LEU A 87 -15.54 8.29 -0.28
N TRP A 88 -15.54 7.79 -1.52
CA TRP A 88 -16.26 8.45 -2.61
C TRP A 88 -17.77 8.51 -2.39
N LYS A 89 -18.38 7.59 -1.62
CA LYS A 89 -19.80 7.66 -1.25
C LYS A 89 -20.08 8.86 -0.34
N ASP A 90 -19.15 9.23 0.55
CA ASP A 90 -19.25 10.46 1.33
C ASP A 90 -19.26 11.70 0.43
N PHE A 91 -18.33 11.75 -0.53
CA PHE A 91 -18.24 12.84 -1.51
C PHE A 91 -19.48 12.92 -2.40
N GLU A 92 -20.00 11.79 -2.87
CA GLU A 92 -21.22 11.74 -3.67
C GLU A 92 -22.44 12.25 -2.90
N ARG A 93 -22.58 11.86 -1.63
CA ARG A 93 -23.62 12.40 -0.72
C ARG A 93 -23.48 13.91 -0.53
N ALA A 94 -22.26 14.44 -0.53
CA ALA A 94 -21.97 15.87 -0.47
C ALA A 94 -22.14 16.60 -1.83
N GLY A 95 -22.64 15.92 -2.87
CA GLY A 95 -22.95 16.52 -4.17
C GLY A 95 -21.80 16.52 -5.18
N TYR A 96 -20.67 15.86 -4.86
CA TYR A 96 -19.55 15.74 -5.78
C TYR A 96 -19.88 14.80 -6.94
N ARG A 97 -19.24 15.02 -8.09
CA ARG A 97 -19.16 14.00 -9.14
C ARG A 97 -18.00 13.07 -8.82
N THR A 98 -18.24 11.76 -8.84
CA THR A 98 -17.26 10.75 -8.44
C THR A 98 -16.74 9.97 -9.63
N MET A 99 -15.44 9.69 -9.65
CA MET A 99 -14.80 8.84 -10.66
C MET A 99 -13.87 7.82 -10.00
N PHE A 100 -13.92 6.57 -10.47
CA PHE A 100 -12.94 5.54 -10.15
C PHE A 100 -12.45 4.88 -11.43
N THR A 101 -11.14 4.79 -11.60
CA THR A 101 -10.54 4.22 -12.81
C THR A 101 -9.29 3.43 -12.44
N GLU A 102 -9.19 2.20 -12.94
CA GLU A 102 -8.08 1.27 -12.70
C GLU A 102 -7.68 0.61 -14.02
N ASP A 103 -6.37 0.46 -14.24
CA ASP A 103 -5.80 -0.02 -15.51
C ASP A 103 -5.68 -1.55 -15.63
N TRP A 104 -5.97 -2.28 -14.54
CA TRP A 104 -5.97 -3.74 -14.55
C TRP A 104 -7.23 -4.33 -13.91
N PRO A 105 -8.33 -4.49 -14.66
CA PRO A 105 -9.63 -4.83 -14.09
C PRO A 105 -9.74 -6.24 -13.46
N GLN A 106 -8.85 -7.21 -13.76
CA GLN A 106 -8.80 -8.52 -13.10
C GLN A 106 -7.90 -8.56 -11.86
N LEU A 107 -6.81 -7.78 -11.83
CA LEU A 107 -5.89 -7.69 -10.69
C LEU A 107 -6.14 -6.46 -9.82
N GLY A 108 -7.13 -5.64 -10.19
CA GLY A 108 -7.47 -4.41 -9.48
C GLY A 108 -7.84 -4.64 -8.02
N THR A 109 -7.64 -3.61 -7.22
CA THR A 109 -7.72 -3.61 -5.74
C THR A 109 -8.95 -4.33 -5.21
N PHE A 110 -10.11 -4.12 -5.83
CA PHE A 110 -11.39 -4.68 -5.38
C PHE A 110 -11.84 -5.92 -6.16
N ASN A 111 -11.04 -6.41 -7.10
CA ASN A 111 -11.39 -7.52 -8.00
C ASN A 111 -10.48 -8.73 -7.83
N PHE A 112 -9.23 -8.53 -7.41
CA PHE A 112 -8.28 -9.62 -7.27
C PHE A 112 -8.72 -10.63 -6.19
N TYR A 113 -9.24 -11.76 -6.65
CA TYR A 113 -9.85 -12.80 -5.81
C TYR A 113 -10.95 -12.29 -4.88
N LEU A 114 -11.66 -11.26 -5.33
CA LEU A 114 -12.84 -10.73 -4.69
C LEU A 114 -13.97 -10.74 -5.73
N PRO A 115 -15.23 -10.92 -5.29
CA PRO A 115 -16.37 -10.77 -6.18
C PRO A 115 -16.43 -9.39 -6.86
N GLY A 116 -15.80 -8.36 -6.29
CA GLY A 116 -15.87 -7.00 -6.81
C GLY A 116 -17.24 -6.36 -6.61
N PHE A 117 -17.44 -5.25 -7.30
CA PHE A 117 -18.67 -4.46 -7.23
C PHE A 117 -19.78 -5.11 -8.06
N TYR A 118 -20.98 -5.21 -7.48
CA TYR A 118 -22.21 -5.54 -8.20
C TYR A 118 -22.87 -4.27 -8.77
N LYS A 119 -22.95 -3.21 -7.97
CA LYS A 119 -23.42 -1.89 -8.39
C LYS A 119 -22.25 -1.04 -8.86
N VAL A 120 -22.49 -0.15 -9.81
CA VAL A 120 -21.45 0.82 -10.25
C VAL A 120 -21.05 1.69 -9.04
N PRO A 121 -19.77 1.72 -8.64
CA PRO A 121 -19.36 2.28 -7.34
C PRO A 121 -19.28 3.82 -7.31
N THR A 122 -19.19 4.45 -8.49
CA THR A 122 -19.01 5.89 -8.69
C THR A 122 -19.80 6.32 -9.93
N VAL A 123 -20.04 7.63 -10.08
CA VAL A 123 -20.75 8.17 -11.27
C VAL A 123 -20.03 7.79 -12.57
N HIS A 124 -18.69 7.81 -12.56
CA HIS A 124 -17.87 7.34 -13.67
C HIS A 124 -16.95 6.19 -13.23
N TYR A 125 -17.18 5.01 -13.80
CA TYR A 125 -16.38 3.81 -13.56
C TYR A 125 -15.91 3.18 -14.86
N THR A 126 -14.60 3.15 -15.10
CA THR A 126 -14.02 2.75 -16.41
C THR A 126 -13.85 1.25 -16.60
N LYS A 127 -13.99 0.44 -15.54
CA LYS A 127 -13.75 -1.02 -15.62
C LYS A 127 -14.46 -1.72 -16.79
N PRO A 128 -15.75 -1.46 -17.11
CA PRO A 128 -16.38 -2.10 -18.26
C PRO A 128 -15.65 -1.81 -19.59
N ILE A 129 -15.10 -0.61 -19.74
CA ILE A 129 -14.29 -0.22 -20.90
C ILE A 129 -12.95 -0.95 -20.88
N SER A 130 -12.24 -0.96 -19.74
CA SER A 130 -10.97 -1.69 -19.59
C SER A 130 -11.14 -3.19 -19.90
N MET A 131 -12.23 -3.80 -19.44
CA MET A 131 -12.55 -5.21 -19.73
C MET A 131 -12.86 -5.46 -21.21
N ALA A 132 -13.48 -4.50 -21.91
CA ALA A 132 -13.72 -4.62 -23.34
C ALA A 132 -12.41 -4.52 -24.12
N ILE A 133 -11.53 -3.59 -23.74
CA ILE A 133 -10.19 -3.42 -24.33
C ILE A 133 -9.36 -4.69 -24.20
N GLU A 134 -9.36 -5.34 -23.03
CA GLU A 134 -8.59 -6.58 -22.82
C GLU A 134 -9.12 -7.79 -23.59
N LYS A 135 -10.40 -7.80 -23.95
CA LYS A 135 -10.97 -8.84 -24.81
C LYS A 135 -10.62 -8.63 -26.28
N ASP A 136 -10.25 -7.41 -26.66
CA ASP A 136 -9.91 -7.06 -28.02
C ASP A 136 -8.41 -7.24 -28.30
N ARG A 137 -8.07 -8.36 -28.93
CA ARG A 137 -6.69 -8.72 -29.29
C ARG A 137 -6.05 -7.81 -30.33
N GLN A 138 -6.83 -7.00 -31.05
CA GLN A 138 -6.27 -6.01 -31.98
C GLN A 138 -5.73 -4.80 -31.22
N TYR A 139 -6.42 -4.40 -30.15
CA TYR A 139 -6.06 -3.23 -29.34
C TYR A 139 -5.17 -3.57 -28.14
N LYS A 140 -5.30 -4.78 -27.57
CA LYS A 140 -4.53 -5.21 -26.41
C LYS A 140 -3.89 -6.58 -26.66
N LYS A 141 -2.57 -6.59 -26.81
CA LYS A 141 -1.75 -7.81 -26.85
C LYS A 141 -1.24 -8.13 -25.45
N ASP A 142 -1.13 -9.42 -25.14
CA ASP A 142 -0.56 -9.91 -23.88
C ASP A 142 0.87 -9.39 -23.69
N GLY A 143 1.18 -8.85 -22.51
CA GLY A 143 2.51 -8.34 -22.17
C GLY A 143 2.83 -6.92 -22.65
N PHE A 144 1.86 -6.19 -23.21
CA PHE A 144 2.06 -4.81 -23.67
C PHE A 144 1.41 -3.78 -22.73
N HIS A 145 2.14 -2.70 -22.40
CA HIS A 145 1.65 -1.55 -21.62
C HIS A 145 0.91 -0.50 -22.47
N CYS A 146 0.37 -0.91 -23.63
CA CYS A 146 -0.30 -0.04 -24.59
C CYS A 146 -1.75 -0.47 -24.84
N ILE A 147 -2.56 0.47 -25.31
CA ILE A 147 -3.86 0.27 -25.94
C ILE A 147 -3.72 0.83 -27.36
N GLY A 148 -3.72 -0.05 -28.36
CA GLY A 148 -3.35 0.30 -29.72
C GLY A 148 -1.94 0.91 -29.77
N ASN A 149 -1.84 2.15 -30.24
CA ASN A 149 -0.59 2.91 -30.35
C ASN A 149 -0.32 3.85 -29.17
N GLN A 150 -1.13 3.82 -28.10
CA GLN A 150 -1.03 4.71 -26.95
C GLN A 150 -0.64 3.95 -25.69
N PRO A 151 0.26 4.47 -24.83
CA PRO A 151 0.45 3.95 -23.49
C PRO A 151 -0.88 3.88 -22.71
N GLU A 152 -1.12 2.75 -22.05
CA GLU A 152 -2.38 2.50 -21.33
C GLU A 152 -2.60 3.51 -20.19
N VAL A 153 -1.54 3.93 -19.50
CA VAL A 153 -1.62 4.97 -18.46
C VAL A 153 -2.28 6.25 -18.97
N LEU A 154 -2.03 6.63 -20.23
CA LEU A 154 -2.61 7.83 -20.82
C LEU A 154 -4.12 7.69 -21.06
N PHE A 155 -4.66 6.47 -21.22
CA PHE A 155 -6.10 6.30 -21.34
C PHE A 155 -6.79 6.74 -20.04
N HIS A 156 -6.30 6.27 -18.90
CA HIS A 156 -6.85 6.61 -17.59
C HIS A 156 -6.65 8.09 -17.24
N LEU A 157 -5.47 8.65 -17.52
CA LEU A 157 -5.16 10.06 -17.29
C LEU A 157 -5.99 10.98 -18.21
N ASN A 158 -6.14 10.65 -19.49
CA ASN A 158 -6.98 11.43 -20.40
C ASN A 158 -8.47 11.32 -20.05
N TYR A 159 -8.91 10.17 -19.52
CA TYR A 159 -10.27 10.02 -19.00
C TYR A 159 -10.51 10.96 -17.81
N LEU A 160 -9.55 11.05 -16.87
CA LEU A 160 -9.59 12.03 -15.78
C LEU A 160 -9.69 13.46 -16.33
N LYS A 161 -8.82 13.84 -17.27
CA LYS A 161 -8.86 15.20 -17.88
C LYS A 161 -10.24 15.53 -18.44
N ARG A 162 -10.81 14.64 -19.26
CA ARG A 162 -12.16 14.83 -19.83
C ARG A 162 -13.24 14.92 -18.77
N PHE A 163 -13.11 14.16 -17.69
CA PHE A 163 -14.02 14.23 -16.54
C PHE A 163 -13.95 15.60 -15.85
N LEU A 164 -12.75 16.17 -15.65
CA LEU A 164 -12.56 17.52 -15.10
C LEU A 164 -13.12 18.61 -16.02
N GLU A 165 -12.93 18.47 -17.34
CA GLU A 165 -13.48 19.40 -18.34
C GLU A 165 -15.03 19.36 -18.36
N THR A 166 -15.61 18.16 -18.26
CA THR A 166 -17.07 17.95 -18.27
C THR A 166 -17.75 18.52 -17.03
N PHE A 167 -17.11 18.42 -15.86
CA PHE A 167 -17.66 18.86 -14.58
C PHE A 167 -16.97 20.10 -14.01
N SER A 168 -16.63 21.07 -14.86
CA SER A 168 -15.93 22.30 -14.46
C SER A 168 -16.70 23.18 -13.45
N THR A 169 -18.02 23.01 -13.35
CA THR A 169 -18.90 23.79 -12.45
C THR A 169 -19.35 23.02 -11.20
N LYS A 170 -18.94 21.75 -11.05
CA LYS A 170 -19.28 20.93 -9.89
C LYS A 170 -18.01 20.43 -9.21
N PRO A 171 -17.98 20.31 -7.87
CA PRO A 171 -16.84 19.71 -7.22
C PRO A 171 -16.72 18.23 -7.58
N VAL A 172 -15.50 17.74 -7.70
CA VAL A 172 -15.24 16.36 -8.10
C VAL A 172 -14.36 15.59 -7.14
N PHE A 173 -14.64 14.31 -6.98
CA PHE A 173 -13.76 13.33 -6.34
C PHE A 173 -13.33 12.33 -7.41
N SER A 174 -12.03 12.08 -7.52
CA SER A 174 -11.52 11.07 -8.45
C SER A 174 -10.41 10.24 -7.84
N LEU A 175 -10.45 8.94 -8.13
CA LEU A 175 -9.38 8.00 -7.87
C LEU A 175 -8.96 7.35 -9.19
N VAL A 176 -7.74 7.65 -9.62
CA VAL A 176 -7.03 6.98 -10.71
C VAL A 176 -5.99 6.07 -10.06
N TYR A 177 -6.01 4.78 -10.37
CA TYR A 177 -5.03 3.83 -9.86
C TYR A 177 -4.36 3.05 -10.98
N LEU A 178 -3.04 3.17 -11.07
CA LEU A 178 -2.21 2.62 -12.13
C LEU A 178 -1.41 1.42 -11.59
N THR A 179 -1.91 0.23 -11.85
CA THR A 179 -1.35 -1.06 -11.44
C THR A 179 -0.38 -1.59 -12.46
N ARG A 180 -0.78 -1.63 -13.74
CA ARG A 180 -0.13 -2.49 -14.74
C ARG A 180 1.30 -2.11 -15.06
N ILE A 181 1.62 -0.81 -15.06
CA ILE A 181 2.96 -0.35 -15.45
C ILE A 181 4.06 -0.74 -14.45
N GLY A 182 3.73 -0.88 -13.15
CA GLY A 182 4.72 -1.15 -12.09
C GLY A 182 4.62 -2.53 -11.45
N HIS A 183 3.51 -3.25 -11.63
CA HIS A 183 3.20 -4.46 -10.86
C HIS A 183 4.23 -5.60 -11.05
N ASP A 184 4.56 -5.97 -12.29
CA ASP A 184 5.47 -7.10 -12.56
C ASP A 184 6.95 -6.68 -12.50
N ASP A 185 7.24 -5.42 -12.82
CA ASP A 185 8.57 -4.81 -12.76
C ASP A 185 8.44 -3.32 -12.43
N ALA A 186 8.80 -2.93 -11.19
CA ALA A 186 8.69 -1.54 -10.79
C ALA A 186 9.61 -0.61 -11.60
N THR A 187 10.68 -1.09 -12.25
CA THR A 187 11.55 -0.23 -13.06
C THR A 187 10.83 0.37 -14.27
N MET A 188 9.75 -0.28 -14.72
CA MET A 188 8.95 0.15 -15.87
C MET A 188 8.19 1.45 -15.64
N VAL A 189 7.99 1.89 -14.39
CA VAL A 189 7.38 3.21 -14.14
C VAL A 189 8.20 4.35 -14.78
N LYS A 190 9.53 4.18 -14.91
CA LYS A 190 10.38 5.14 -15.62
C LYS A 190 9.93 5.38 -17.06
N ALA A 191 9.36 4.37 -17.73
CA ALA A 191 8.91 4.48 -19.11
C ALA A 191 7.73 5.45 -19.29
N VAL A 192 7.05 5.84 -18.21
CA VAL A 192 5.89 6.73 -18.26
C VAL A 192 6.13 8.09 -17.58
N ASP A 193 7.34 8.38 -17.11
CA ASP A 193 7.65 9.65 -16.41
C ASP A 193 7.30 10.87 -17.27
N ASP A 194 7.72 10.89 -18.53
CA ASP A 194 7.41 11.99 -19.46
C ASP A 194 5.90 12.18 -19.67
N HIS A 195 5.16 11.07 -19.75
CA HIS A 195 3.72 11.10 -19.96
C HIS A 195 2.98 11.62 -18.73
N VAL A 196 3.36 11.17 -17.54
CA VAL A 196 2.78 11.59 -16.27
C VAL A 196 3.14 13.04 -15.95
N HIS A 197 4.41 13.43 -16.14
CA HIS A 197 4.86 14.82 -16.01
C HIS A 197 4.08 15.76 -16.93
N ASN A 198 3.90 15.40 -18.21
CA ASN A 198 3.15 16.20 -19.16
C ASN A 198 1.68 16.31 -18.77
N PHE A 199 1.09 15.24 -18.24
CA PHE A 199 -0.27 15.26 -17.71
C PHE A 199 -0.43 16.26 -16.55
N TYR A 200 0.45 16.23 -15.55
CA TYR A 200 0.42 17.20 -14.44
C TYR A 200 0.63 18.64 -14.91
N THR A 201 1.53 18.84 -15.87
CA THR A 201 1.75 20.15 -16.50
C THR A 201 0.48 20.66 -17.17
N GLN A 202 -0.24 19.79 -17.88
CA GLN A 202 -1.53 20.14 -18.49
C GLN A 202 -2.59 20.46 -17.43
N LEU A 203 -2.68 19.71 -16.33
CA LEU A 203 -3.62 20.05 -15.24
C LEU A 203 -3.33 21.43 -14.63
N LYS A 204 -2.04 21.79 -14.49
CA LYS A 204 -1.64 23.13 -14.03
C LYS A 204 -2.03 24.20 -15.04
N SER A 205 -1.64 24.06 -16.31
CA SER A 205 -1.84 25.09 -17.33
C SER A 205 -3.30 25.31 -17.74
N SER A 206 -4.13 24.27 -17.63
CA SER A 206 -5.59 24.36 -17.85
C SER A 206 -6.37 24.88 -16.63
N GLY A 207 -5.70 25.16 -15.52
CA GLY A 207 -6.33 25.68 -14.31
C GLY A 207 -7.07 24.64 -13.47
N HIS A 208 -7.02 23.35 -13.84
CA HIS A 208 -7.66 22.27 -13.08
C HIS A 208 -7.08 22.11 -11.66
N LEU A 209 -5.88 22.61 -11.39
CA LEU A 209 -5.28 22.61 -10.04
C LEU A 209 -5.66 23.83 -9.19
N ASN A 210 -6.36 24.83 -9.74
CA ASN A 210 -6.66 26.06 -9.01
C ASN A 210 -7.66 25.88 -7.87
N ASN A 211 -8.46 24.81 -7.87
CA ASN A 211 -9.42 24.51 -6.81
C ASN A 211 -9.37 23.01 -6.44
N THR A 212 -8.17 22.45 -6.32
CA THR A 212 -7.98 21.01 -6.18
C THR A 212 -6.98 20.67 -5.09
N MET A 213 -7.37 19.78 -4.19
CA MET A 213 -6.45 18.98 -3.38
C MET A 213 -6.04 17.75 -4.20
N LEU A 214 -4.80 17.74 -4.69
CA LEU A 214 -4.22 16.65 -5.46
C LEU A 214 -3.38 15.76 -4.54
N ILE A 215 -3.63 14.46 -4.58
CA ILE A 215 -2.93 13.43 -3.82
C ILE A 215 -2.27 12.48 -4.82
N THR A 216 -0.95 12.53 -4.93
CA THR A 216 -0.18 11.54 -5.70
C THR A 216 0.46 10.56 -4.73
N PHE A 217 0.20 9.26 -4.88
CA PHE A 217 0.58 8.30 -3.85
C PHE A 217 0.94 6.91 -4.39
N SER A 218 1.55 6.10 -3.53
CA SER A 218 1.56 4.64 -3.64
C SER A 218 0.87 4.07 -2.40
N ASP A 219 0.22 2.92 -2.54
CA ASP A 219 -0.42 2.22 -1.44
C ASP A 219 0.56 1.34 -0.66
N HIS A 220 1.52 0.74 -1.36
CA HIS A 220 2.60 -0.06 -0.78
C HIS A 220 3.90 0.04 -1.60
N GLY A 221 5.00 -0.48 -1.04
CA GLY A 221 6.25 -0.64 -1.78
C GLY A 221 6.30 -1.94 -2.60
N LEU A 222 7.49 -2.25 -3.10
CA LEU A 222 7.76 -3.48 -3.86
C LEU A 222 7.45 -4.72 -3.05
N ARG A 223 6.68 -5.68 -3.58
CA ARG A 223 6.35 -6.93 -2.88
C ARG A 223 7.29 -8.11 -3.16
N PHE A 224 7.81 -8.20 -4.38
CA PHE A 224 8.63 -9.31 -4.84
C PHE A 224 9.69 -8.81 -5.83
N GLY A 225 10.55 -9.73 -6.27
CA GLY A 225 11.58 -9.46 -7.28
C GLY A 225 12.97 -9.21 -6.68
N PRO A 226 14.00 -9.06 -7.53
CA PRO A 226 15.40 -9.10 -7.09
C PRO A 226 15.76 -8.05 -6.02
N LEU A 227 15.14 -6.87 -6.08
CA LEU A 227 15.37 -5.81 -5.08
C LEU A 227 14.99 -6.27 -3.66
N ARG A 228 13.97 -7.13 -3.51
CA ARG A 228 13.53 -7.68 -2.22
C ARG A 228 14.54 -8.65 -1.58
N HIS A 229 15.59 -9.02 -2.30
CA HIS A 229 16.68 -9.83 -1.73
C HIS A 229 17.75 -8.97 -1.05
N THR A 230 17.61 -7.64 -1.07
CA THR A 230 18.58 -6.70 -0.49
C THR A 230 18.01 -6.02 0.75
N LEU A 231 18.88 -5.55 1.64
CA LEU A 231 18.48 -4.75 2.80
C LEU A 231 17.71 -3.49 2.36
N SER A 232 18.15 -2.78 1.32
CA SER A 232 17.43 -1.61 0.78
C SER A 232 16.01 -1.95 0.32
N GLY A 233 15.80 -3.14 -0.24
CA GLY A 233 14.48 -3.63 -0.59
C GLY A 233 13.55 -3.80 0.62
N ASP A 234 14.10 -4.13 1.78
CA ASP A 234 13.31 -4.25 3.02
C ASP A 234 12.87 -2.90 3.57
N PHE A 235 13.64 -1.84 3.31
CA PHE A 235 13.23 -0.46 3.60
C PHE A 235 12.22 0.04 2.56
N GLU A 236 12.52 -0.15 1.28
CA GLU A 236 11.70 0.37 0.19
C GLU A 236 10.32 -0.32 0.12
N LYS A 237 10.21 -1.60 0.51
CA LYS A 237 8.91 -2.29 0.54
C LYS A 237 7.89 -1.65 1.47
N GLN A 238 8.34 -0.95 2.53
CA GLN A 238 7.48 -0.42 3.59
C GLN A 238 7.18 1.08 3.44
N THR A 239 7.86 1.74 2.51
CA THR A 239 7.90 3.21 2.39
C THR A 239 7.30 3.67 1.07
N PRO A 240 5.98 3.50 0.86
CA PRO A 240 5.30 4.13 -0.27
C PRO A 240 5.41 5.66 -0.16
N PHE A 241 5.26 6.36 -1.27
CA PHE A 241 5.21 7.83 -1.24
C PHE A 241 3.78 8.34 -1.05
N LEU A 242 3.70 9.54 -0.46
CA LEU A 242 2.50 10.36 -0.41
C LEU A 242 2.92 11.81 -0.67
N ILE A 243 2.40 12.42 -1.72
CA ILE A 243 2.66 13.80 -2.10
C ILE A 243 1.31 14.53 -2.20
N LEU A 244 1.14 15.57 -1.38
CA LEU A 244 -0.08 16.38 -1.32
C LEU A 244 0.17 17.76 -1.93
N THR A 245 -0.65 18.14 -2.90
CA THR A 245 -0.65 19.48 -3.49
C THR A 245 -1.93 20.21 -3.12
N LEU A 246 -1.80 21.48 -2.71
CA LEU A 246 -2.92 22.38 -2.46
C LEU A 246 -2.78 23.65 -3.30
N PRO A 247 -3.90 24.32 -3.66
CA PRO A 247 -3.85 25.56 -4.41
C PRO A 247 -3.09 26.66 -3.64
N PRO A 248 -2.33 27.54 -4.32
CA PRO A 248 -1.60 28.62 -3.64
C PRO A 248 -2.48 29.53 -2.77
N TRP A 249 -3.72 29.81 -3.20
CA TRP A 249 -4.65 30.64 -2.43
C TRP A 249 -5.04 29.99 -1.10
N PHE A 250 -5.19 28.66 -1.06
CA PHE A 250 -5.60 27.93 0.14
C PHE A 250 -4.50 28.02 1.19
N ARG A 251 -3.24 27.77 0.78
CA ARG A 251 -2.06 27.90 1.67
C ARG A 251 -1.91 29.32 2.22
N LYS A 252 -2.17 30.34 1.40
CA LYS A 252 -2.12 31.76 1.82
C LYS A 252 -3.25 32.12 2.78
N LYS A 253 -4.45 31.59 2.57
CA LYS A 253 -5.64 31.85 3.40
C LYS A 253 -5.59 31.11 4.74
N TYR A 254 -4.98 29.92 4.76
CA TYR A 254 -4.89 29.03 5.93
C TYR A 254 -3.42 28.73 6.26
N PRO A 255 -2.64 29.72 6.74
CA PRO A 255 -1.22 29.55 7.02
C PRO A 255 -0.95 28.49 8.10
N ASP A 256 -1.82 28.36 9.09
CA ASP A 256 -1.71 27.33 10.13
C ASP A 256 -1.83 25.90 9.56
N VAL A 257 -2.67 25.70 8.54
CA VAL A 257 -2.75 24.42 7.82
C VAL A 257 -1.47 24.18 7.02
N ALA A 258 -0.93 25.21 6.37
CA ALA A 258 0.32 25.11 5.62
C ALA A 258 1.53 24.79 6.53
N GLU A 259 1.57 25.37 7.73
CA GLU A 259 2.57 25.10 8.77
C GLU A 259 2.48 23.66 9.27
N ASN A 260 1.27 23.19 9.59
CA ASN A 260 1.04 21.80 10.00
C ASN A 260 1.48 20.82 8.91
N LEU A 261 1.08 21.06 7.65
CA LEU A 261 1.49 20.22 6.53
C LEU A 261 3.01 20.18 6.37
N ASN A 262 3.68 21.33 6.47
CA ASN A 262 5.13 21.40 6.40
C ASN A 262 5.80 20.61 7.54
N ALA A 263 5.31 20.76 8.78
CA ALA A 263 5.81 19.98 9.92
C ALA A 263 5.58 18.47 9.72
N ASN A 264 4.43 18.10 9.15
CA ASN A 264 4.01 16.72 8.95
C ASN A 264 4.82 15.98 7.87
N THR A 265 5.49 16.69 6.94
CA THR A 265 6.37 16.06 5.93
C THR A 265 7.45 15.17 6.55
N GLY A 266 7.90 15.51 7.76
CA GLY A 266 8.87 14.74 8.57
C GLY A 266 8.25 13.97 9.73
N ARG A 267 6.95 13.63 9.67
CA ARG A 267 6.24 12.85 10.69
C ARG A 267 5.77 11.51 10.15
N LEU A 268 5.71 10.51 11.03
CA LEU A 268 5.15 9.21 10.72
C LEU A 268 3.67 9.35 10.37
N THR A 269 3.30 8.99 9.14
CA THR A 269 1.93 9.01 8.65
C THR A 269 1.56 7.68 8.01
N SER A 270 0.26 7.43 7.86
CA SER A 270 -0.28 6.24 7.22
C SER A 270 -1.52 6.56 6.39
N HIS A 271 -2.04 5.58 5.64
CA HIS A 271 -3.25 5.75 4.82
C HIS A 271 -4.48 6.20 5.62
N TYR A 272 -4.52 5.93 6.93
CA TYR A 272 -5.57 6.44 7.81
C TYR A 272 -5.57 7.99 7.91
N ASP A 273 -4.39 8.61 7.88
CA ASP A 273 -4.28 10.08 7.91
C ASP A 273 -4.74 10.69 6.59
N THR A 274 -4.41 10.04 5.46
CA THR A 274 -4.90 10.45 4.13
C THR A 274 -6.43 10.38 4.08
N HIS A 275 -7.02 9.30 4.60
CA HIS A 275 -8.48 9.16 4.74
C HIS A 275 -9.09 10.28 5.59
N ALA A 276 -8.52 10.51 6.78
CA ALA A 276 -8.99 11.53 7.71
C ALA A 276 -8.90 12.94 7.08
N THR A 277 -7.85 13.22 6.31
CA THR A 277 -7.66 14.50 5.61
C THR A 277 -8.72 14.72 4.54
N ALA A 278 -9.00 13.70 3.72
CA ALA A 278 -10.03 13.80 2.68
C ALA A 278 -11.43 14.02 3.29
N ARG A 279 -11.75 13.35 4.41
CA ARG A 279 -13.02 13.56 5.13
C ARG A 279 -13.08 14.90 5.85
N ASP A 280 -11.97 15.38 6.38
CA ASP A 280 -11.91 16.70 7.02
C ASP A 280 -12.19 17.82 6.02
N LEU A 281 -11.76 17.65 4.76
CA LEU A 281 -12.06 18.60 3.69
C LEU A 281 -13.56 18.77 3.43
N LEU A 282 -14.36 17.70 3.49
CA LEU A 282 -15.83 17.76 3.29
C LEU A 282 -16.53 18.73 4.23
N TYR A 283 -15.95 18.94 5.42
CA TYR A 283 -16.49 19.81 6.47
C TYR A 283 -15.40 20.74 6.99
N PHE A 284 -14.55 21.23 6.08
CA PHE A 284 -13.39 22.02 6.44
C PHE A 284 -13.81 23.27 7.20
N ARG A 285 -13.41 23.34 8.48
CA ARG A 285 -13.74 24.44 9.42
C ARG A 285 -15.23 24.83 9.47
N SER A 286 -16.12 23.86 9.25
CA SER A 286 -17.56 24.09 9.37
C SER A 286 -17.94 24.47 10.81
N ASN A 287 -18.81 25.47 10.97
CA ASN A 287 -19.32 25.90 12.28
C ASN A 287 -20.54 25.09 12.79
N GLY A 288 -21.01 24.09 12.03
CA GLY A 288 -22.15 23.24 12.37
C GLY A 288 -21.78 21.80 12.72
N ASP A 289 -22.78 21.03 13.12
CA ASP A 289 -22.62 19.60 13.42
C ASP A 289 -22.26 18.84 12.13
N LYS A 290 -21.08 18.23 12.13
CA LYS A 290 -20.63 17.39 11.01
C LYS A 290 -21.50 16.14 10.96
N PRO A 291 -22.15 15.81 9.83
CA PRO A 291 -23.04 14.66 9.72
C PRO A 291 -22.27 13.33 9.74
N LEU A 292 -20.97 13.38 9.44
CA LEU A 292 -20.10 12.22 9.49
C LEU A 292 -19.44 12.06 10.87
N PRO A 293 -19.37 10.84 11.43
CA PRO A 293 -18.66 10.59 12.68
C PRO A 293 -17.16 10.86 12.50
N LYS A 294 -16.48 11.24 13.58
CA LYS A 294 -15.00 11.37 13.55
C LYS A 294 -14.37 10.05 13.07
N SER A 295 -13.34 10.15 12.24
CA SER A 295 -12.55 9.00 11.85
C SER A 295 -12.05 8.27 13.09
N LYS A 296 -12.25 6.96 13.12
CA LYS A 296 -11.83 6.13 14.27
C LYS A 296 -10.31 6.10 14.42
N HIS A 297 -9.62 6.07 13.29
CA HIS A 297 -8.17 6.03 13.18
C HIS A 297 -7.69 7.16 12.26
N GLY A 298 -6.42 7.53 12.40
CA GLY A 298 -5.80 8.58 11.62
C GLY A 298 -6.11 9.98 12.12
N THR A 299 -5.21 10.90 11.81
CA THR A 299 -5.31 12.32 12.10
C THR A 299 -5.28 13.08 10.78
N SER A 300 -6.18 14.03 10.58
CA SER A 300 -6.15 14.91 9.41
C SER A 300 -4.79 15.59 9.31
N LEU A 301 -4.17 15.55 8.13
CA LEU A 301 -2.88 16.17 7.85
C LEU A 301 -2.94 17.71 7.90
N PHE A 302 -4.14 18.28 7.99
CA PHE A 302 -4.34 19.70 8.28
C PHE A 302 -4.06 20.08 9.75
N GLN A 303 -3.87 19.08 10.63
CA GLN A 303 -3.47 19.24 12.03
C GLN A 303 -2.03 18.75 12.23
N GLU A 304 -1.31 19.28 13.21
CA GLU A 304 0.04 18.81 13.51
C GLU A 304 0.02 17.35 13.99
N ILE A 305 0.78 16.48 13.31
CA ILE A 305 1.02 15.10 13.70
C ILE A 305 2.07 15.09 14.82
N PRO A 306 1.81 14.42 15.96
CA PRO A 306 2.73 14.42 17.10
C PRO A 306 4.15 13.97 16.75
N ARG A 307 5.15 14.67 17.32
CA ARG A 307 6.57 14.35 17.09
C ARG A 307 6.96 12.94 17.55
N ASN A 308 6.34 12.48 18.63
CA ASN A 308 6.56 11.21 19.29
C ASN A 308 5.54 10.13 18.85
N ARG A 309 4.93 10.29 17.67
CA ARG A 309 3.98 9.30 17.16
C ARG A 309 4.69 7.97 16.90
N THR A 310 4.08 6.89 17.39
CA THR A 310 4.59 5.51 17.26
C THR A 310 3.80 4.78 16.18
N CYS A 311 4.30 3.64 15.71
CA CYS A 311 3.55 2.78 14.78
C CYS A 311 2.18 2.37 15.35
N THR A 312 2.12 2.06 16.65
CA THR A 312 0.87 1.74 17.34
C THR A 312 -0.14 2.89 17.29
N SER A 313 0.27 4.13 17.56
CA SER A 313 -0.65 5.29 17.48
C SER A 313 -0.91 5.78 16.05
N ALA A 314 -0.09 5.37 15.08
CA ALA A 314 -0.34 5.50 13.65
C ALA A 314 -1.16 4.34 13.05
N TYR A 315 -1.51 3.34 13.88
CA TYR A 315 -2.21 2.12 13.49
C TYR A 315 -1.50 1.33 12.37
N ILE A 316 -0.16 1.36 12.41
CA ILE A 316 0.74 0.61 11.54
C ILE A 316 1.07 -0.72 12.25
N PRO A 317 0.71 -1.88 11.68
CA PRO A 317 1.12 -3.17 12.22
C PRO A 317 2.64 -3.30 12.34
N HIS A 318 3.11 -4.03 13.34
CA HIS A 318 4.53 -4.12 13.68
C HIS A 318 5.39 -4.61 12.51
N GLU A 319 4.88 -5.55 11.72
CA GLU A 319 5.55 -6.07 10.53
C GLU A 319 5.80 -5.01 9.45
N PHE A 320 5.00 -3.94 9.41
CA PHE A 320 5.14 -2.82 8.49
C PHE A 320 5.83 -1.60 9.12
N CYS A 321 6.12 -1.65 10.42
CA CYS A 321 6.74 -0.57 11.15
C CYS A 321 8.22 -0.41 10.80
N MET A 322 8.63 0.82 10.46
CA MET A 322 10.02 1.16 10.13
C MET A 322 10.82 1.75 11.29
N CYS A 323 10.21 2.03 12.43
CA CYS A 323 10.88 2.65 13.59
C CYS A 323 12.06 1.79 14.11
N GLY A 324 11.94 0.46 14.04
CA GLY A 324 12.97 -0.48 14.48
C GLY A 324 14.13 -0.70 13.51
N TYR A 325 14.17 -0.04 12.35
CA TYR A 325 15.24 -0.25 11.37
C TYR A 325 16.49 0.60 11.61
N GLN A 326 16.60 1.24 12.78
CA GLN A 326 17.77 2.03 13.16
C GLN A 326 18.88 1.09 13.66
N LYS A 327 19.88 0.80 12.82
CA LYS A 327 21.01 -0.12 13.12
C LYS A 327 20.60 -1.60 13.26
N PRO A 328 20.08 -2.23 12.19
CA PRO A 328 19.83 -3.67 12.19
C PRO A 328 21.14 -4.45 12.41
N LEU A 329 21.05 -5.59 13.09
CA LEU A 329 22.18 -6.49 13.31
C LEU A 329 22.04 -7.73 12.44
N ASN A 330 23.03 -7.98 11.58
CA ASN A 330 23.09 -9.21 10.79
C ASN A 330 23.60 -10.35 11.67
N ILE A 331 22.81 -11.42 11.75
CA ILE A 331 23.17 -12.65 12.46
C ILE A 331 23.69 -13.65 11.42
N SER A 332 24.78 -14.34 11.78
CA SER A 332 25.34 -15.40 10.93
C SER A 332 24.31 -16.51 10.68
N ALA A 333 24.17 -16.92 9.42
CA ALA A 333 23.27 -18.00 9.03
C ALA A 333 23.68 -19.37 9.62
N ASN A 334 24.93 -19.53 10.06
CA ASN A 334 25.48 -20.79 10.57
C ASN A 334 25.46 -20.85 12.11
N THR A 335 24.35 -20.46 12.73
CA THR A 335 24.20 -20.47 14.20
C THR A 335 22.97 -21.27 14.60
N GLU A 336 22.98 -21.84 15.82
CA GLU A 336 21.84 -22.57 16.37
C GLU A 336 20.57 -21.69 16.40
N LEU A 337 20.72 -20.41 16.72
CA LEU A 337 19.62 -19.44 16.69
C LEU A 337 19.04 -19.28 15.28
N SER A 338 19.90 -19.12 14.27
CA SER A 338 19.51 -19.01 12.87
C SER A 338 18.77 -20.26 12.37
N ASP A 339 19.26 -21.45 12.73
CA ASP A 339 18.60 -22.72 12.40
C ASP A 339 17.22 -22.82 13.06
N PHE A 340 17.12 -22.50 14.35
CA PHE A 340 15.86 -22.47 15.10
C PHE A 340 14.82 -21.52 14.48
N LEU A 341 15.22 -20.30 14.13
CA LEU A 341 14.34 -19.32 13.49
C LEU A 341 13.87 -19.80 12.12
N SER A 342 14.75 -20.36 11.31
CA SER A 342 14.40 -20.89 9.99
C SER A 342 13.39 -22.04 10.09
N MET A 343 13.59 -22.97 11.03
CA MET A 343 12.69 -24.10 11.27
C MET A 343 11.34 -23.64 11.84
N THR A 344 11.33 -22.61 12.68
CA THR A 344 10.10 -21.99 13.19
C THR A 344 9.23 -21.46 12.04
N ILE A 345 9.84 -20.77 11.07
CA ILE A 345 9.14 -20.23 9.91
C ILE A 345 8.62 -21.35 9.01
N ILE A 346 9.45 -22.35 8.70
CA ILE A 346 9.01 -23.47 7.85
C ILE A 346 7.92 -24.30 8.53
N SER A 347 7.99 -24.50 9.85
CA SER A 347 6.93 -25.15 10.62
C SER A 347 5.61 -24.37 10.52
N HIS A 348 5.67 -23.04 10.67
CA HIS A 348 4.52 -22.18 10.51
C HIS A 348 3.96 -22.22 9.07
N ILE A 349 4.80 -22.09 8.04
CA ILE A 349 4.36 -22.21 6.64
C ILE A 349 3.63 -23.55 6.41
N ASN A 350 4.20 -24.65 6.89
CA ASN A 350 3.63 -25.98 6.73
C ASN A 350 2.34 -26.22 7.55
N SER A 351 2.03 -25.38 8.53
CA SER A 351 0.76 -25.42 9.25
C SER A 351 -0.36 -24.69 8.49
N LEU A 352 -0.01 -23.76 7.59
CA LEU A 352 -0.96 -22.99 6.79
C LEU A 352 -1.43 -23.71 5.51
N ILE A 353 -0.67 -24.70 5.03
CA ILE A 353 -0.97 -25.39 3.76
C ILE A 353 -1.94 -26.57 3.94
N ASP A 354 -2.73 -26.83 2.91
CA ASP A 354 -3.44 -28.11 2.78
C ASP A 354 -2.44 -29.22 2.40
N LYS A 355 -2.05 -30.02 3.39
CA LYS A 355 -1.10 -31.12 3.22
C LYS A 355 -1.61 -32.25 2.33
N THR A 356 -2.90 -32.27 1.96
CA THR A 356 -3.42 -33.25 0.99
C THR A 356 -3.03 -32.86 -0.43
N LEU A 357 -3.03 -31.56 -0.74
CA LEU A 357 -2.78 -30.99 -2.06
C LEU A 357 -1.33 -30.51 -2.26
N CYS A 358 -0.72 -29.98 -1.21
CA CYS A 358 0.59 -29.34 -1.24
C CYS A 358 1.68 -30.25 -0.64
N HIS A 359 2.90 -30.16 -1.17
CA HIS A 359 4.09 -30.74 -0.55
C HIS A 359 4.45 -30.00 0.74
N THR A 360 4.91 -30.74 1.74
CA THR A 360 5.58 -30.16 2.91
C THR A 360 6.90 -29.56 2.46
N LEU A 361 7.11 -28.29 2.79
CA LEU A 361 8.33 -27.57 2.45
C LEU A 361 9.42 -27.86 3.49
N ALA A 362 10.65 -27.98 3.02
CA ALA A 362 11.85 -28.06 3.85
C ALA A 362 12.73 -26.84 3.60
N VAL A 363 13.56 -26.47 4.59
CA VAL A 363 14.61 -25.46 4.40
C VAL A 363 15.58 -25.99 3.34
N LEU A 364 15.73 -25.26 2.24
CA LEU A 364 16.77 -25.51 1.24
C LEU A 364 18.04 -24.73 1.62
N LYS A 365 17.88 -23.45 1.94
CA LYS A 365 18.97 -22.57 2.37
C LYS A 365 18.42 -21.39 3.15
N LEU A 366 19.01 -21.12 4.31
CA LEU A 366 18.83 -19.86 5.04
C LEU A 366 19.61 -18.75 4.34
N LEU A 367 18.94 -17.66 3.99
CA LEU A 367 19.52 -16.58 3.19
C LEU A 367 19.98 -15.41 4.06
N GLU A 368 19.17 -15.02 5.04
CA GLU A 368 19.42 -13.84 5.86
C GLU A 368 18.69 -13.95 7.20
N VAL A 369 19.35 -13.48 8.26
CA VAL A 369 18.75 -13.26 9.58
C VAL A 369 19.19 -11.89 10.07
N ILE A 370 18.22 -11.00 10.27
CA ILE A 370 18.43 -9.66 10.80
C ILE A 370 17.69 -9.57 12.12
N ARG A 371 18.36 -9.12 13.17
CA ARG A 371 17.70 -8.66 14.39
C ARG A 371 17.41 -7.17 14.27
N LEU A 372 16.16 -6.80 14.50
CA LEU A 372 15.79 -5.41 14.70
C LEU A 372 15.92 -5.06 16.18
N PRO A 373 16.43 -3.86 16.53
CA PRO A 373 16.35 -3.36 17.89
C PRO A 373 14.90 -3.35 18.40
N PRO A 374 14.69 -3.51 19.71
CA PRO A 374 13.36 -3.41 20.31
C PRO A 374 12.73 -2.08 19.93
N SER A 375 11.43 -2.09 19.61
CA SER A 375 10.66 -0.84 19.60
C SER A 375 10.69 -0.25 21.00
N GLU A 376 10.76 1.09 21.14
CA GLU A 376 10.72 1.78 22.43
C GLU A 376 9.33 1.70 23.10
N ASP A 377 8.78 0.50 23.25
CA ASP A 377 7.60 0.27 24.07
C ASP A 377 8.04 0.10 25.53
N LYS A 378 7.45 0.91 26.40
CA LYS A 378 7.66 0.93 27.86
C LYS A 378 7.04 -0.29 28.55
N SER A 379 7.30 -1.48 28.04
CA SER A 379 6.87 -2.73 28.65
C SER A 379 8.06 -3.38 29.36
N ASP A 380 7.82 -4.00 30.52
CA ASP A 380 8.85 -4.76 31.25
C ASP A 380 9.35 -5.99 30.46
N LYS A 381 8.67 -6.34 29.35
CA LYS A 381 9.07 -7.42 28.44
C LYS A 381 9.88 -6.87 27.27
N ILE A 382 11.11 -7.36 27.14
CA ILE A 382 11.93 -7.09 25.96
C ILE A 382 11.45 -8.02 24.84
N THR A 383 10.64 -7.48 23.94
CA THR A 383 10.28 -8.18 22.70
C THR A 383 11.36 -7.94 21.67
N ILE A 384 11.99 -9.01 21.16
CA ILE A 384 12.93 -8.94 20.05
C ILE A 384 12.20 -9.32 18.76
N GLU A 385 12.52 -8.60 17.69
CA GLU A 385 12.05 -8.91 16.34
C GLU A 385 13.21 -9.41 15.47
N PHE A 386 12.99 -10.52 14.78
CA PHE A 386 13.89 -11.05 13.76
C PHE A 386 13.22 -11.01 12.38
N ARG A 387 13.93 -10.50 11.39
CA ARG A 387 13.58 -10.64 9.98
C ARG A 387 14.41 -11.78 9.40
N VAL A 388 13.75 -12.74 8.79
CA VAL A 388 14.41 -13.95 8.31
C VAL A 388 13.98 -14.22 6.88
N LYS A 389 14.96 -14.48 6.01
CA LYS A 389 14.73 -14.92 4.62
C LYS A 389 15.22 -16.34 4.45
N VAL A 390 14.34 -17.21 3.97
CA VAL A 390 14.63 -18.64 3.79
C VAL A 390 14.16 -19.11 2.42
N SER A 391 14.99 -19.90 1.75
CA SER A 391 14.60 -20.62 0.53
C SER A 391 14.20 -22.05 0.85
N THR A 392 13.28 -22.60 0.08
CA THR A 392 12.64 -23.89 0.36
C THR A 392 12.74 -24.89 -0.77
N PHE A 393 12.63 -26.17 -0.41
CA PHE A 393 12.42 -27.27 -1.34
C PHE A 393 11.14 -28.04 -0.94
N PRO A 394 10.30 -28.47 -1.90
CA PRO A 394 10.37 -28.20 -3.34
C PRO A 394 9.89 -26.79 -3.72
N GLY A 395 10.08 -26.42 -4.98
CA GLY A 395 9.55 -25.19 -5.56
C GLY A 395 10.45 -23.96 -5.50
N ASN A 396 11.59 -24.05 -4.80
CA ASN A 396 12.58 -22.96 -4.66
C ASN A 396 11.92 -21.65 -4.20
N GLY A 397 10.90 -21.75 -3.34
CA GLY A 397 10.20 -20.58 -2.81
C GLY A 397 11.11 -19.81 -1.86
N ILE A 398 11.22 -18.50 -2.05
CA ILE A 398 11.94 -17.60 -1.15
C ILE A 398 10.91 -16.90 -0.28
N PHE A 399 10.97 -17.15 1.02
CA PHE A 399 10.04 -16.58 2.00
C PHE A 399 10.76 -15.60 2.90
N GLU A 400 10.04 -14.56 3.28
CA GLU A 400 10.45 -13.59 4.29
C GLU A 400 9.42 -13.60 5.41
N ALA A 401 9.89 -13.63 6.66
CA ALA A 401 9.04 -13.55 7.83
C ALA A 401 9.61 -12.61 8.89
N CYS A 402 8.70 -12.03 9.65
CA CYS A 402 8.98 -11.40 10.94
C CYS A 402 8.74 -12.44 12.04
N VAL A 403 9.70 -12.65 12.94
CA VAL A 403 9.58 -13.53 14.09
C VAL A 403 9.75 -12.69 15.36
N GLN A 404 8.73 -12.68 16.21
CA GLN A 404 8.76 -12.00 17.50
C GLN A 404 8.99 -13.01 18.62
N ALA A 405 9.78 -12.64 19.62
CA ALA A 405 10.03 -13.46 20.79
C ALA A 405 10.25 -12.60 22.03
N ASP A 406 9.83 -13.12 23.19
CA ASP A 406 10.20 -12.58 24.50
C ASP A 406 11.66 -12.99 24.78
N ASP A 407 12.53 -12.01 25.05
CA ASP A 407 13.93 -12.23 25.43
C ASP A 407 14.06 -12.44 26.94
N THR A 408 14.52 -13.64 27.34
CA THR A 408 14.76 -13.98 28.74
C THR A 408 16.24 -14.00 29.12
N SER A 409 17.12 -13.47 28.27
CA SER A 409 18.58 -13.45 28.52
C SER A 409 19.02 -12.42 29.56
N GLY A 410 18.13 -11.53 29.99
CA GLY A 410 18.46 -10.45 30.92
C GLY A 410 19.30 -9.33 30.30
N GLY A 411 19.22 -9.15 28.98
CA GLY A 411 19.99 -8.13 28.25
C GLY A 411 21.38 -8.60 27.83
N ALA A 412 21.55 -9.90 27.62
CA ALA A 412 22.79 -10.44 27.08
C ALA A 412 23.12 -9.82 25.72
N SER A 413 24.41 -9.81 25.36
CA SER A 413 24.81 -9.35 24.03
C SER A 413 24.22 -10.27 22.96
N TRP A 414 24.03 -9.76 21.74
CA TRP A 414 23.38 -10.56 20.70
C TRP A 414 24.18 -11.82 20.33
N GLU A 415 25.50 -11.79 20.50
CA GLU A 415 26.40 -12.94 20.32
C GLU A 415 26.14 -14.07 21.31
N GLN A 416 25.48 -13.77 22.44
CA GLN A 416 25.13 -14.70 23.50
C GLN A 416 23.68 -15.17 23.43
N LEU A 417 22.87 -14.59 22.53
CA LEU A 417 21.50 -15.03 22.32
C LEU A 417 21.47 -16.39 21.61
N THR A 418 20.73 -17.33 22.18
CA THR A 418 20.51 -18.68 21.65
C THR A 418 19.01 -18.96 21.66
N ALA A 419 18.59 -20.04 21.00
CA ALA A 419 17.19 -20.45 20.99
C ALA A 419 16.61 -20.66 22.40
N ALA A 420 17.43 -21.07 23.37
CA ALA A 420 17.00 -21.31 24.74
C ALA A 420 16.52 -20.04 25.47
N HIS A 421 17.03 -18.87 25.07
CA HIS A 421 16.67 -17.56 25.63
C HIS A 421 15.38 -16.98 25.04
N LEU A 422 14.83 -17.58 23.99
CA LEU A 422 13.62 -17.08 23.33
C LEU A 422 12.38 -17.81 23.84
N LYS A 423 11.39 -17.05 24.32
CA LYS A 423 10.07 -17.55 24.73
C LYS A 423 8.96 -16.90 23.90
N ASN A 424 7.78 -17.52 23.89
CA ASN A 424 6.60 -17.02 23.17
C ASN A 424 6.89 -16.66 21.71
N VAL A 425 7.67 -17.51 21.03
CA VAL A 425 8.12 -17.27 19.66
C VAL A 425 6.93 -17.35 18.71
N THR A 426 6.69 -16.28 17.97
CA THR A 426 5.57 -16.17 17.03
C THR A 426 6.05 -15.67 15.68
N VAL A 427 5.47 -16.21 14.60
CA VAL A 427 5.67 -15.71 13.25
C VAL A 427 4.58 -14.68 12.97
N GLY A 428 4.97 -13.46 12.63
CA GLY A 428 4.05 -12.36 12.37
C GLY A 428 3.27 -12.53 11.06
N ASP A 429 2.13 -11.84 10.98
CA ASP A 429 1.21 -11.88 9.82
C ASP A 429 1.84 -11.35 8.51
N GLY A 430 3.02 -10.71 8.61
CA GLY A 430 3.82 -10.21 7.48
C GLY A 430 4.58 -11.27 6.66
N LEU A 431 4.41 -12.57 6.94
CA LEU A 431 5.00 -13.66 6.15
C LEU A 431 4.64 -13.52 4.65
N ASP A 432 5.65 -13.44 3.78
CA ASP A 432 5.46 -13.32 2.33
C ASP A 432 6.40 -14.19 1.49
N ARG A 433 6.03 -14.42 0.23
CA ARG A 433 6.87 -15.06 -0.78
C ARG A 433 7.44 -14.02 -1.75
N LEU A 434 8.76 -13.94 -1.83
CA LEU A 434 9.49 -12.90 -2.57
C LEU A 434 9.70 -13.21 -4.05
N ASN A 435 9.41 -14.43 -4.50
CA ASN A 435 9.59 -14.86 -5.87
C ASN A 435 8.31 -15.45 -6.48
N MET A 436 8.26 -15.44 -7.82
CA MET A 436 7.09 -15.91 -8.58
C MET A 436 6.73 -17.36 -8.25
N TYR A 437 5.44 -17.63 -8.14
CA TYR A 437 4.88 -18.95 -7.83
C TYR A 437 3.80 -19.40 -8.83
N ARG A 438 3.63 -18.65 -9.93
CA ARG A 438 2.72 -19.02 -11.02
C ARG A 438 3.08 -20.43 -11.51
N GLY A 439 2.06 -21.27 -11.67
CA GLY A 439 2.23 -22.66 -12.08
C GLY A 439 2.62 -23.63 -10.95
N GLN A 440 2.92 -23.14 -9.73
CA GLN A 440 3.29 -24.01 -8.61
C GLN A 440 2.14 -24.34 -7.65
N SER A 441 1.09 -23.51 -7.62
CA SER A 441 -0.01 -23.61 -6.64
C SER A 441 -1.41 -23.67 -7.27
N TYR A 442 -1.55 -24.22 -8.48
CA TYR A 442 -2.85 -24.29 -9.17
C TYR A 442 -3.86 -25.25 -8.50
N CYS A 443 -3.39 -26.21 -7.72
CA CYS A 443 -4.20 -27.20 -7.00
C CYS A 443 -5.02 -26.58 -5.86
N VAL A 444 -4.66 -25.39 -5.36
CA VAL A 444 -5.40 -24.69 -4.30
C VAL A 444 -6.16 -23.49 -4.86
N LYS A 445 -7.37 -23.26 -4.36
CA LYS A 445 -8.17 -22.06 -4.71
C LYS A 445 -7.95 -20.92 -3.73
N ASP A 446 -7.71 -21.22 -2.45
CA ASP A 446 -7.46 -20.22 -1.41
C ASP A 446 -6.17 -19.45 -1.70
N THR A 447 -6.30 -18.12 -1.79
CA THR A 447 -5.22 -17.21 -2.13
C THR A 447 -4.19 -17.08 -1.04
N LYS A 448 -4.57 -17.22 0.22
CA LYS A 448 -3.64 -17.19 1.36
C LYS A 448 -2.74 -18.41 1.31
N ILE A 449 -3.28 -19.58 0.93
CA ILE A 449 -2.54 -20.83 0.80
C ILE A 449 -1.68 -20.86 -0.47
N LYS A 450 -2.14 -20.23 -1.57
CA LYS A 450 -1.44 -20.22 -2.86
C LYS A 450 0.01 -19.73 -2.79
N LEU A 451 0.33 -18.81 -1.89
CA LEU A 451 1.70 -18.31 -1.71
C LEU A 451 2.64 -19.42 -1.21
N PHE A 452 2.13 -20.31 -0.38
CA PHE A 452 2.88 -21.31 0.37
C PHE A 452 2.83 -22.71 -0.25
N CYS A 453 1.86 -22.96 -1.13
CA CYS A 453 1.66 -24.27 -1.73
C CYS A 453 2.63 -24.56 -2.88
N TYR A 454 3.16 -25.77 -2.89
CA TYR A 454 3.73 -26.41 -4.08
C TYR A 454 2.96 -27.71 -4.36
N CYS A 455 2.26 -27.80 -5.49
CA CYS A 455 1.33 -28.89 -5.76
C CYS A 455 2.01 -30.26 -5.87
N LYS A 456 1.37 -31.29 -5.32
CA LYS A 456 1.99 -32.62 -5.17
C LYS A 456 2.32 -33.32 -6.48
N ASP A 457 1.51 -33.09 -7.50
CA ASP A 457 1.65 -33.63 -8.85
C ASP A 457 2.85 -33.05 -9.62
N LEU A 458 3.36 -31.88 -9.24
CA LEU A 458 4.52 -31.26 -9.89
C LEU A 458 5.86 -31.97 -9.64
N LEU A 459 6.02 -32.67 -8.51
CA LEU A 459 7.22 -33.48 -8.26
C LEU A 459 7.19 -34.85 -8.94
N LYS A 460 6.03 -35.28 -9.46
CA LYS A 460 5.86 -36.61 -10.05
C LYS A 460 6.31 -36.67 -11.52
N THR A 461 6.63 -35.54 -12.15
CA THR A 461 7.11 -35.45 -13.53
C THR A 461 8.64 -35.51 -13.62
N LYS A 462 9.20 -36.67 -13.28
CA LYS A 462 10.46 -37.20 -13.84
C LYS A 462 10.32 -38.73 -13.83
N VAL A 463 9.63 -39.27 -14.82
CA VAL A 463 9.73 -40.69 -15.20
C VAL A 463 10.48 -40.73 -16.51
#